data_AF-A0A6P1HLQ6-F1
#
_entry.id   AF-A0A6P1HLQ6-F1
#
_cell.length_a   1.000
_cell.length_b   1.000
_cell.length_c   1.000
_cell.angle_alpha   90.00
_cell.angle_beta   90.00
_cell.angle_gamma   90.00
#
_symmetry.space_group_name_H-M   'P 1'
#
loop_
_entity.id
_entity.type
_entity.pdbx_description
1 polymer ?
#
loop_
_entity_poly.entity_id
_entity_poly.type
_entity_poly.pdbx_seq_one_letter_code
_entity_poly.pdbx_strand_id
1 'polypeptide(L)'
;MSAEKARVLHDAQQQTQTQQQQTKVHVHKKKWVSTGEKALYTLVSSLAIAASVFIVSYSSSLDSMNRDIQKLEGNISDQKVVNENLQFKIKELSDPERILKIAKKNGLKIHQSKVKQADTVSGS
;
A
#
# COMPACT_ATOMS: atom_id res chain seq x y z
N MET A 1 59.14 -40.87 77.81
CA MET A 1 59.01 -40.00 76.62
C MET A 1 58.27 -40.68 75.43
N SER A 2 57.21 -41.48 75.66
CA SER A 2 56.51 -42.19 74.55
C SER A 2 55.02 -41.85 74.39
N ALA A 3 54.35 -41.30 75.41
CA ALA A 3 52.90 -41.08 75.36
C ALA A 3 52.49 -39.76 74.68
N GLU A 4 53.25 -38.68 74.88
CA GLU A 4 52.96 -37.39 74.25
C GLU A 4 53.26 -37.39 72.75
N LYS A 5 54.35 -38.06 72.36
CA LYS A 5 54.74 -38.18 70.94
C LYS A 5 53.70 -38.95 70.13
N ALA A 6 52.98 -39.90 70.74
CA ALA A 6 51.90 -40.65 70.10
C ALA A 6 50.62 -39.81 69.90
N ARG A 7 50.33 -38.85 70.79
CA ARG A 7 49.18 -37.94 70.63
C ARG A 7 49.43 -36.90 69.54
N VAL A 8 50.62 -36.31 69.51
CA VAL A 8 51.00 -35.34 68.47
C VAL A 8 50.99 -35.96 67.06
N LEU A 9 51.31 -37.25 66.94
CA LEU A 9 51.19 -37.97 65.66
C LEU A 9 49.73 -38.24 65.26
N HIS A 10 48.82 -38.48 66.22
CA HIS A 10 47.39 -38.61 65.93
C HIS A 10 46.74 -37.28 65.56
N ASP A 11 47.12 -36.18 66.22
CA ASP A 11 46.63 -34.83 65.90
C ASP A 11 47.17 -34.35 64.54
N ALA A 12 48.40 -34.72 64.18
CA ALA A 12 48.98 -34.42 62.87
C ALA A 12 48.35 -35.22 61.71
N GLN A 13 47.72 -36.36 61.99
CA GLN A 13 47.12 -37.23 60.95
C GLN A 13 45.64 -36.94 60.69
N GLN A 14 44.94 -36.21 61.57
CA GLN A 14 43.54 -35.80 61.35
C GLN A 14 43.39 -34.56 60.46
N GLN A 15 44.47 -33.83 60.16
CA GLN A 15 44.38 -32.60 59.37
C GLN A 15 44.52 -32.80 57.85
N THR A 16 44.72 -34.04 57.38
CA THR A 16 44.98 -34.33 55.95
C THR A 16 43.79 -34.84 55.15
N GLN A 17 42.59 -34.94 55.74
CA GLN A 17 41.41 -35.46 55.03
C GLN A 17 40.21 -34.52 55.17
N THR A 18 40.16 -33.43 54.39
CA THR A 18 38.88 -32.86 53.91
C THR A 18 39.00 -31.73 52.89
N GLN A 19 40.19 -31.40 52.36
CA GLN A 19 40.27 -30.52 51.19
C GLN A 19 40.25 -31.35 49.90
N GLN A 20 39.13 -32.06 49.67
CA GLN A 20 38.76 -32.37 48.29
C GLN A 20 38.51 -31.02 47.62
N GLN A 21 39.49 -30.56 46.85
CA GLN A 21 39.29 -29.48 45.91
C GLN A 21 38.19 -29.93 44.97
N GLN A 22 36.96 -29.54 45.29
CA GLN A 22 35.87 -29.60 44.35
C GLN A 22 36.30 -28.69 43.20
N THR A 23 36.83 -29.28 42.14
CA THR A 23 36.97 -28.62 40.85
C THR A 23 35.56 -28.18 40.51
N LYS A 24 35.25 -26.90 40.78
CA LYS A 24 34.03 -26.25 40.32
C LYS A 24 34.08 -26.33 38.80
N VAL A 25 33.53 -27.42 38.25
CA VAL A 25 33.27 -27.52 36.83
C VAL A 25 32.24 -26.42 36.59
N HIS A 26 32.69 -25.30 36.02
CA HIS A 26 31.79 -24.25 35.57
C HIS A 26 30.91 -24.88 34.50
N VAL A 27 29.75 -25.39 34.91
CA VAL A 27 28.71 -25.82 33.99
C VAL A 27 28.25 -24.56 33.30
N HIS A 28 28.79 -24.30 32.10
CA HIS A 28 28.36 -23.17 31.28
C HIS A 28 26.87 -23.35 31.04
N LYS A 29 26.06 -22.54 31.74
CA LYS A 29 24.61 -22.55 31.58
C LYS A 29 24.33 -22.26 30.11
N LYS A 30 23.79 -23.24 29.39
CA LYS A 30 23.47 -23.13 27.98
C LYS A 30 22.47 -21.98 27.84
N LYS A 31 22.90 -20.84 27.27
CA LYS A 31 22.01 -19.71 27.02
C LYS A 31 20.93 -20.19 26.06
N TRP A 32 19.67 -20.01 26.45
CA TRP A 32 18.51 -20.50 25.69
C TRP A 32 18.37 -19.84 24.31
N VAL A 33 19.03 -18.69 24.11
CA VAL A 33 19.10 -17.98 22.84
C VAL A 33 20.57 -17.66 22.54
N SER A 34 21.03 -18.02 21.34
CA SER A 34 22.39 -17.69 20.89
C SER A 34 22.50 -16.20 20.55
N THR A 35 23.69 -15.61 20.67
CA THR A 35 23.90 -14.18 20.38
C THR A 35 23.51 -13.81 18.93
N GLY A 36 23.75 -14.72 17.98
CA GLY A 36 23.39 -14.53 16.57
C GLY A 36 21.87 -14.58 16.33
N GLU A 37 21.17 -15.48 17.03
CA GLU A 37 19.71 -15.58 16.93
C GLU A 37 19.02 -14.32 17.47
N LYS A 38 19.52 -13.74 18.56
CA LYS A 38 19.08 -12.44 19.06
C LYS A 38 19.26 -11.31 18.03
N ALA A 39 20.42 -11.28 17.35
CA ALA A 39 20.70 -10.30 16.32
C ALA A 39 19.77 -10.45 15.10
N LEU A 40 19.46 -11.69 14.71
CA LEU A 40 18.55 -11.97 13.62
C LEU A 40 17.12 -11.52 13.95
N TYR A 41 16.62 -11.79 15.16
CA TYR A 41 15.32 -11.30 15.59
C TYR A 41 15.24 -9.78 15.59
N THR A 42 16.28 -9.09 16.08
CA THR A 42 16.31 -7.63 16.03
C THR A 42 16.31 -7.09 14.60
N LEU A 43 17.08 -7.71 13.70
CA LEU A 43 17.14 -7.30 12.30
C LEU A 43 15.79 -7.49 11.62
N VAL A 44 15.20 -8.68 11.72
CA VAL A 44 13.91 -9.01 11.11
C VAL A 44 12.80 -8.14 11.68
N SER A 45 12.78 -7.92 13.00
CA SER A 45 11.81 -7.03 13.65
C SER A 45 11.96 -5.59 13.16
N SER A 46 13.20 -5.09 13.02
CA SER A 46 13.44 -3.74 12.50
C SER A 46 12.99 -3.59 11.05
N LEU A 47 13.23 -4.60 10.19
CA LEU A 47 12.75 -4.60 8.81
C LEU A 47 11.23 -4.63 8.74
N ALA A 48 10.58 -5.45 9.58
CA ALA A 48 9.12 -5.53 9.63
C ALA A 48 8.48 -4.20 10.05
N ILE A 49 9.07 -3.50 11.02
CA ILE A 49 8.63 -2.17 11.45
C ILE A 49 8.84 -1.16 10.31
N ALA A 50 10.01 -1.15 9.67
CA ALA A 50 10.29 -0.26 8.54
C ALA A 50 9.31 -0.48 7.37
N ALA A 51 9.03 -1.74 7.02
CA ALA A 51 8.05 -2.09 6.00
C ALA A 51 6.63 -1.64 6.37
N SER A 52 6.24 -1.82 7.63
CA SER A 52 4.94 -1.37 8.14
C SER A 52 4.80 0.15 8.04
N VAL A 53 5.83 0.91 8.44
CA VAL A 53 5.87 2.37 8.30
C VAL A 53 5.78 2.78 6.83
N PHE A 54 6.49 2.08 5.94
CA PHE A 54 6.46 2.37 4.51
C PHE A 54 5.06 2.17 3.90
N ILE A 55 4.41 1.05 4.23
CA ILE A 55 3.05 0.73 3.78
C ILE A 55 2.05 1.78 4.30
N VAL A 56 2.11 2.12 5.59
CA VAL A 56 1.21 3.12 6.19
C VAL A 56 1.46 4.51 5.62
N SER A 57 2.72 4.89 5.39
CA SER A 57 3.08 6.18 4.80
C SER A 57 2.54 6.34 3.38
N TYR A 58 2.51 5.24 2.61
CA TYR A 58 1.92 5.23 1.26
C TYR A 58 0.40 5.04 1.25
N SER A 59 -0.21 4.58 2.34
CA SER A 59 -1.67 4.41 2.42
C SER A 59 -2.42 5.73 2.25
N SER A 60 -1.91 6.85 2.78
CA SER A 60 -2.53 8.17 2.56
C SER A 60 -2.52 8.59 1.09
N SER A 61 -1.50 8.17 0.33
CA SER A 61 -1.40 8.43 -1.11
C SER A 61 -2.45 7.61 -1.88
N LEU A 62 -2.73 6.38 -1.44
CA LEU A 62 -3.79 5.55 -2.03
C LEU A 62 -5.18 6.15 -1.82
N ASP A 63 -5.47 6.70 -0.64
CA ASP A 63 -6.76 7.36 -0.38
C ASP A 63 -6.92 8.64 -1.21
N SER A 64 -5.88 9.48 -1.29
CA SER A 64 -5.93 10.65 -2.17
C SER A 64 -6.10 10.26 -3.63
N MET A 65 -5.39 9.22 -4.08
CA MET A 65 -5.47 8.73 -5.45
C MET A 65 -6.87 8.19 -5.79
N ASN A 66 -7.48 7.43 -4.88
CA ASN A 66 -8.85 6.94 -5.06
C ASN A 66 -9.87 8.10 -5.13
N ARG A 67 -9.69 9.14 -4.32
CA ARG A 67 -10.54 10.35 -4.38
C ARG A 67 -10.33 11.14 -5.66
N ASP A 68 -9.10 11.24 -6.14
CA ASP A 68 -8.79 11.92 -7.40
C ASP A 68 -9.38 11.18 -8.61
N ILE A 69 -9.32 9.83 -8.60
CA ILE A 69 -9.99 8.99 -9.61
C ILE A 69 -11.50 9.25 -9.59
N GLN A 70 -12.16 9.17 -8.43
CA GLN A 70 -13.60 9.43 -8.32
C GLN A 70 -13.98 10.84 -8.80
N LYS A 71 -13.16 11.84 -8.47
CA LYS A 71 -13.37 13.21 -8.92
C LYS A 71 -13.22 13.34 -10.44
N LEU A 72 -12.22 12.68 -11.02
CA LEU A 72 -12.00 12.68 -12.46
C LEU A 72 -13.13 11.98 -13.21
N GLU A 73 -13.58 10.82 -12.73
CA GLU A 73 -14.74 10.10 -13.27
C GLU A 73 -16.00 10.97 -13.23
N GLY A 74 -16.23 11.68 -12.12
CA GLY A 74 -17.32 12.66 -12.00
C GLY A 74 -17.24 13.76 -13.06
N ASN A 75 -16.07 14.39 -13.21
CA ASN A 75 -15.86 15.43 -14.22
C ASN A 75 -16.07 14.91 -15.66
N ILE A 76 -15.65 13.68 -15.96
CA ILE A 76 -15.86 13.05 -17.27
C ILE A 76 -17.35 12.83 -17.51
N SER A 77 -18.08 12.35 -16.51
CA SER A 77 -19.54 12.15 -16.59
C SER A 77 -20.26 13.47 -16.87
N ASP A 78 -19.93 14.52 -16.12
CA ASP A 78 -20.52 15.85 -16.31
C ASP A 78 -20.22 16.41 -17.70
N GLN A 79 -18.96 16.28 -18.17
CA GLN A 79 -18.57 16.73 -19.50
C GLN A 79 -19.30 15.94 -20.60
N LYS A 80 -19.54 14.65 -20.40
CA LYS A 80 -20.32 13.83 -21.34
C LYS A 80 -21.75 14.34 -21.47
N VAL A 81 -22.41 14.65 -20.35
CA VAL A 81 -23.77 15.23 -20.35
C VAL A 81 -23.79 16.59 -21.07
N VAL A 82 -22.79 17.45 -20.84
CA VAL A 82 -22.67 18.72 -21.57
C VAL A 82 -22.51 18.49 -23.07
N ASN A 83 -21.64 17.55 -23.47
CA ASN A 83 -21.42 17.21 -24.87
C ASN A 83 -22.69 16.66 -25.54
N GLU A 84 -23.42 15.76 -24.88
CA GLU A 84 -24.70 15.21 -25.38
C GLU A 84 -25.75 16.32 -25.56
N ASN A 85 -25.86 17.24 -24.60
CA ASN A 85 -26.76 18.39 -24.70
C ASN A 85 -26.38 19.32 -25.86
N LEU A 86 -25.10 19.57 -26.08
CA LEU A 86 -24.62 20.37 -27.22
C LEU A 86 -24.94 19.68 -28.54
N GLN A 87 -24.73 18.36 -28.63
CA GLN A 87 -25.08 17.58 -29.81
C GLN A 87 -26.59 17.61 -30.10
N PHE A 88 -27.42 17.51 -29.06
CA PHE A 88 -28.87 17.65 -29.19
C PHE A 88 -29.24 19.05 -29.72
N LYS A 89 -28.65 20.12 -29.17
CA LYS A 89 -28.86 21.49 -29.66
C LYS A 89 -28.44 21.64 -31.11
N ILE A 90 -27.32 21.06 -31.53
CA ILE A 90 -26.90 21.11 -32.94
C ILE A 90 -27.95 20.46 -33.83
N LYS A 91 -28.45 19.26 -33.46
CA LYS A 91 -29.50 18.57 -34.21
C LYS A 91 -30.78 19.39 -34.30
N GLU A 92 -31.23 19.94 -33.17
CA GLU A 92 -32.43 20.79 -33.13
C GLU A 92 -32.23 22.04 -34.00
N LEU A 93 -31.10 22.74 -33.87
CA LEU A 93 -30.84 23.98 -34.60
C LEU A 93 -30.68 23.76 -36.10
N SER A 94 -30.09 22.63 -36.49
CA SER A 94 -29.84 22.25 -37.89
C SER A 94 -31.04 21.55 -38.54
N ASP A 95 -32.11 21.32 -37.78
CA ASP A 95 -33.32 20.67 -38.28
C ASP A 95 -33.96 21.51 -39.39
N PRO A 96 -34.12 20.96 -40.61
CA PRO A 96 -34.64 21.70 -41.75
C PRO A 96 -36.07 22.18 -41.55
N GLU A 97 -36.92 21.43 -40.84
CA GLU A 97 -38.29 21.86 -40.56
C GLU A 97 -38.30 23.10 -39.66
N ARG A 98 -37.50 23.10 -38.60
CA ARG A 98 -37.31 24.27 -37.72
C ARG A 98 -36.79 25.47 -38.49
N ILE A 99 -35.77 25.29 -39.33
CA ILE A 99 -35.22 26.38 -40.16
C ILE A 99 -36.30 26.95 -41.08
N LEU A 100 -37.04 26.09 -41.80
CA LEU A 100 -38.12 26.51 -42.69
C LEU A 100 -39.27 27.20 -41.93
N LYS A 101 -39.59 26.74 -40.72
CA LYS A 101 -40.59 27.36 -39.84
C LYS A 101 -40.16 28.77 -39.44
N ILE A 102 -38.90 28.96 -39.05
CA ILE A 102 -38.34 30.28 -38.71
C ILE A 102 -38.33 31.18 -39.96
N ALA A 103 -37.91 30.68 -41.12
CA ALA A 103 -37.89 31.45 -42.36
C ALA A 103 -39.30 31.94 -42.74
N LYS A 104 -40.32 31.06 -42.70
CA LYS A 104 -41.72 31.43 -42.95
C LYS A 104 -42.24 32.48 -41.98
N LYS A 105 -41.94 32.35 -40.67
CA LYS A 105 -42.32 33.33 -39.65
C LYS A 105 -41.73 34.72 -39.93
N ASN A 106 -40.54 34.78 -40.53
CA ASN A 106 -39.87 36.02 -40.91
C ASN A 106 -40.26 36.52 -42.33
N GLY A 107 -41.32 35.98 -42.93
CA GLY A 107 -41.87 36.48 -44.20
C GLY A 107 -41.29 35.82 -45.46
N LEU A 108 -40.47 34.78 -45.33
CA LEU A 108 -39.92 34.06 -46.48
C LEU A 108 -40.99 33.14 -47.12
N LYS A 109 -41.33 33.36 -48.39
CA LYS A 109 -42.25 32.51 -49.16
C LYS A 109 -41.51 31.30 -49.75
N ILE A 110 -41.65 30.15 -49.11
CA ILE A 110 -41.06 28.88 -49.57
C ILE A 110 -41.85 28.36 -50.77
N HIS A 111 -41.24 28.37 -51.95
CA HIS A 111 -41.75 27.66 -53.13
C HIS A 111 -41.20 26.22 -53.06
N GLN A 112 -42.05 25.22 -53.29
CA GLN A 112 -41.69 23.79 -53.26
C GLN A 112 -40.82 23.45 -54.48
N SER A 113 -39.61 23.98 -54.53
CA SER A 113 -38.59 23.63 -55.51
C SER A 113 -38.05 22.27 -55.12
N LYS A 114 -38.28 21.26 -55.97
CA LYS A 114 -37.83 19.87 -55.79
C LYS A 114 -36.34 19.85 -55.43
N VAL A 115 -36.04 19.76 -54.13
CA VAL A 115 -34.68 19.77 -53.59
C VAL A 115 -33.97 18.53 -54.12
N LYS A 116 -32.90 18.74 -54.90
CA LYS A 116 -32.02 17.64 -55.30
C LYS A 116 -31.32 17.16 -54.03
N GLN A 117 -31.77 16.03 -53.52
CA GLN A 117 -31.07 15.30 -52.47
C GLN A 117 -29.66 15.03 -53.02
N ALA A 118 -28.64 15.58 -52.37
CA ALA A 118 -27.26 15.33 -52.74
C ALA A 118 -26.92 13.91 -52.32
N ASP A 119 -27.36 12.94 -53.12
CA ASP A 119 -26.96 11.56 -53.00
C ASP A 119 -25.44 11.46 -53.22
N THR A 120 -24.77 11.02 -52.15
CA THR A 120 -23.56 10.19 -52.20
C THR A 120 -22.44 10.67 -53.13
N VAL A 121 -21.49 11.43 -52.60
CA VAL A 121 -20.08 11.23 -52.99
C VAL A 121 -19.46 10.37 -51.90
N SER A 122 -19.68 9.07 -52.05
CA SER A 122 -18.86 8.03 -51.43
C SER A 122 -17.46 8.14 -52.07
N GLY A 123 -16.56 8.84 -51.39
CA GLY A 123 -15.14 8.87 -51.73
C GLY A 123 -14.44 7.74 -50.99
N SER A 124 -13.84 6.85 -51.78
CA SER A 124 -12.85 5.81 -51.45
C SER A 124 -11.88 6.14 -50.33
#